data_AF-A0A699VSD9-F1
#
_entry.id   AF-A0A699VSD9-F1
#
_cell.length_a   1.000
_cell.length_b   1.000
_cell.length_c   1.000
_cell.angle_alpha   90.00
_cell.angle_beta   90.00
_cell.angle_gamma   90.00
#
_symmetry.space_group_name_H-M   'P 1'
#
loop_
_entity.id
_entity.type
_entity.pdbx_description
1 polymer ?
#
loop_
_entity_poly.entity_id
_entity_poly.type
_entity_poly.pdbx_seq_one_letter_code
_entity_poly.pdbx_strand_id
1 'polypeptide(L)'
;HVVELKELPPHREYVFLEGDDKLPVIIAKDLSVKEKTALITILKFHKRAIAWKLSDIKGINPEFCTHKILMEEDFEPAVQHQRMVNPKIHDVIKQEVIKLLEAGLIYPISDSPW
;
A
#
# COMPACT_ATOMS: atom_id res chain seq x y z
N HIS A 1 3.31 2.19 18.24
CA HIS A 1 2.03 2.30 17.50
C HIS A 1 1.13 1.19 17.99
N VAL A 2 0.02 1.53 18.63
CA VAL A 2 -1.06 0.56 18.91
C VAL A 2 -1.81 0.37 17.59
N VAL A 3 -2.01 -0.86 17.15
CA VAL A 3 -2.76 -1.13 15.92
C VAL A 3 -4.25 -1.00 16.22
N GLU A 4 -4.93 -0.04 15.60
CA GLU A 4 -6.40 0.05 15.66
C GLU A 4 -7.01 -1.09 14.83
N LEU A 5 -7.55 -2.10 15.51
CA LEU A 5 -8.22 -3.24 14.89
C LEU A 5 -9.70 -2.92 14.67
N LYS A 6 -10.22 -3.31 13.51
CA LYS A 6 -11.65 -3.18 13.18
C LYS A 6 -12.42 -4.35 13.75
N GLU A 7 -13.70 -4.16 14.03
CA GLU A 7 -14.58 -5.27 14.36
C GLU A 7 -14.68 -6.25 13.17
N LEU A 8 -14.58 -7.54 13.47
CA LEU A 8 -14.62 -8.60 12.47
C LEU A 8 -15.96 -9.35 12.49
N PRO A 9 -16.40 -9.88 11.33
CA PRO A 9 -17.50 -10.83 11.29
C PRO A 9 -17.23 -12.06 12.18
N PRO A 10 -18.27 -12.76 12.68
CA PRO A 10 -18.11 -13.86 13.66
C PRO A 10 -17.24 -15.04 13.21
N HIS A 11 -17.12 -15.25 11.89
CA HIS A 11 -16.35 -16.33 11.28
C HIS A 11 -14.88 -15.98 11.04
N ARG A 12 -14.42 -14.78 11.45
CA ARG A 12 -13.04 -14.32 11.30
C ARG A 12 -12.44 -13.98 12.65
N GLU A 13 -11.13 -14.11 12.75
CA GLU A 13 -10.37 -13.72 13.94
C GLU A 13 -9.02 -13.13 13.55
N TYR A 14 -8.44 -12.36 14.48
CA TYR A 14 -7.09 -11.84 14.35
C TYR A 14 -6.06 -12.84 14.89
N VAL A 15 -4.95 -12.96 14.17
CA VAL A 15 -3.74 -13.64 14.63
C VAL A 15 -2.54 -12.75 14.38
N PHE A 16 -1.63 -12.68 15.35
CA PHE A 16 -0.42 -11.87 15.27
C PHE A 16 0.77 -12.72 14.84
N LEU A 17 1.50 -12.24 13.82
CA LEU A 17 2.69 -12.94 13.34
C LEU A 17 3.96 -12.59 14.15
N GLU A 18 3.95 -11.50 14.93
CA GLU A 18 5.09 -11.04 15.71
C GLU A 18 4.67 -10.37 17.02
N GLY A 19 5.10 -10.93 18.16
CA GLY A 19 4.62 -10.47 19.47
C GLY A 19 3.10 -10.59 19.62
N ASP A 20 2.56 -10.02 20.70
CA ASP A 20 1.14 -10.08 21.01
C ASP A 20 0.32 -8.96 20.33
N ASP A 21 0.97 -8.01 19.64
CA ASP A 21 0.32 -6.81 19.11
C ASP A 21 0.81 -6.34 17.72
N LYS A 22 1.70 -7.09 17.04
CA LYS A 22 2.25 -6.68 15.74
C LYS A 22 1.91 -7.66 14.62
N LEU A 23 1.84 -7.09 13.41
CA LEU A 23 1.58 -7.82 12.16
C LEU A 23 0.29 -8.66 12.24
N PRO A 24 -0.88 -8.04 12.52
CA PRO A 24 -2.13 -8.76 12.59
C PRO A 24 -2.54 -9.27 11.20
N VAL A 25 -2.97 -10.51 11.14
CA VAL A 25 -3.56 -11.15 9.98
C VAL A 25 -4.95 -11.63 10.35
N ILE A 26 -5.90 -11.49 9.43
CA ILE A 26 -7.25 -11.99 9.60
C ILE A 26 -7.32 -13.39 9.00
N ILE A 27 -7.72 -14.37 9.79
CA ILE A 27 -7.94 -15.75 9.35
C ILE A 27 -9.36 -16.20 9.64
N ALA A 28 -9.75 -17.34 9.07
CA ALA A 28 -11.03 -17.98 9.36
C ALA A 28 -10.99 -18.66 10.75
N LYS A 29 -12.04 -18.47 11.55
CA LYS A 29 -12.12 -18.93 12.95
C LYS A 29 -12.41 -20.44 13.06
N ASP A 30 -13.00 -21.01 12.02
CA ASP A 30 -13.41 -22.41 11.91
C ASP A 30 -12.28 -23.36 11.48
N LEU A 31 -11.05 -22.85 11.31
CA LEU A 31 -9.88 -23.68 11.06
C LEU A 31 -9.60 -24.63 12.23
N SER A 32 -9.28 -25.89 11.91
CA SER A 32 -8.81 -26.82 12.93
C SER A 32 -7.49 -26.33 13.53
N VAL A 33 -7.19 -26.75 14.76
CA VAL A 33 -5.94 -26.38 15.46
C VAL A 33 -4.70 -26.69 14.61
N LYS A 34 -4.72 -27.82 13.88
CA LYS A 34 -3.63 -28.25 13.00
C LYS A 34 -3.47 -27.32 11.80
N GLU A 35 -4.56 -26.97 11.13
CA GLU A 35 -4.55 -26.06 9.97
C GLU A 35 -4.11 -24.66 10.38
N LYS A 36 -4.68 -24.14 11.47
CA LYS A 36 -4.32 -22.84 12.02
C LYS A 36 -2.82 -22.76 12.35
N THR A 37 -2.28 -23.79 13.00
CA THR A 37 -0.84 -23.84 13.34
C THR A 37 0.03 -23.89 12.09
N ALA A 38 -0.33 -24.70 11.09
CA ALA A 38 0.40 -24.80 9.83
C ALA A 38 0.39 -23.46 9.06
N LEU A 39 -0.78 -22.83 8.95
CA LEU A 39 -0.95 -21.53 8.30
C LEU A 39 -0.11 -20.44 8.97
N ILE A 40 -0.20 -20.32 10.30
CA ILE A 40 0.56 -19.32 11.06
C ILE A 40 2.06 -19.53 10.88
N THR A 41 2.52 -20.78 10.85
CA THR A 41 3.94 -21.11 10.64
C THR A 41 4.43 -20.60 9.28
N ILE A 42 3.67 -20.87 8.22
CA ILE A 42 3.98 -20.41 6.86
C ILE A 42 3.99 -18.88 6.80
N LEU A 43 2.97 -18.22 7.35
CA LEU A 43 2.86 -16.77 7.36
C LEU A 43 4.01 -16.11 8.14
N LYS A 44 4.40 -16.66 9.29
CA LYS A 44 5.56 -16.18 10.06
C LYS A 44 6.86 -16.31 9.27
N PHE A 45 7.05 -17.42 8.55
CA PHE A 45 8.22 -17.65 7.72
C PHE A 45 8.28 -16.67 6.53
N HIS A 46 7.14 -16.38 5.91
CA HIS A 46 7.03 -15.50 4.75
C HIS A 46 6.59 -14.07 5.07
N LYS A 47 6.72 -13.60 6.33
CA LYS A 47 6.22 -12.28 6.75
C LYS A 47 6.79 -11.09 5.95
N ARG A 48 7.97 -11.26 5.33
CA ARG A 48 8.64 -10.25 4.47
C ARG A 48 8.01 -10.12 3.08
N ALA A 49 7.19 -11.08 2.66
CA ALA A 49 6.47 -11.03 1.39
C ALA A 49 5.16 -10.24 1.50
N ILE A 50 4.70 -9.94 2.73
CA ILE A 50 3.49 -9.18 3.00
C ILE A 50 3.89 -7.72 3.24
N ALA A 51 3.24 -6.79 2.56
CA ALA A 51 3.38 -5.37 2.84
C ALA A 51 2.48 -4.98 4.02
N TRP A 52 3.09 -4.45 5.09
CA TRP A 52 2.38 -3.98 6.29
C TRP A 52 2.17 -2.47 6.28
N LYS A 53 3.09 -1.76 5.63
CA LYS A 53 3.03 -0.35 5.31
C LYS A 53 3.21 -0.14 3.81
N LEU A 54 2.82 1.03 3.32
CA LEU A 54 3.00 1.42 1.93
C LEU A 54 4.48 1.35 1.50
N SER A 55 5.40 1.70 2.40
CA SER A 55 6.86 1.61 2.21
C SER A 55 7.39 0.17 2.05
N ASP A 56 6.62 -0.85 2.46
CA ASP A 56 7.03 -2.25 2.32
C ASP A 56 6.78 -2.78 0.91
N ILE A 57 5.93 -2.09 0.12
CA ILE A 57 5.67 -2.44 -1.28
C ILE A 57 6.90 -2.06 -2.09
N LYS A 58 7.74 -3.06 -2.35
CA LYS A 58 8.90 -2.91 -3.22
C LYS A 58 8.45 -2.88 -4.67
N GLY A 59 8.60 -1.73 -5.31
CA GLY A 59 8.51 -1.62 -6.77
C GLY A 59 9.66 -2.34 -7.46
N ILE A 60 9.60 -2.42 -8.79
CA ILE A 60 10.75 -2.82 -9.62
C ILE A 60 11.76 -1.67 -9.56
N ASN A 61 13.03 -1.98 -9.28
CA ASN A 61 14.07 -0.96 -9.30
C ASN A 61 14.19 -0.42 -10.76
N PRO A 62 14.03 0.90 -10.97
CA PRO A 62 14.13 1.52 -12.29
C PRO A 62 15.43 1.19 -13.05
N GLU A 63 16.53 0.91 -12.34
CA GLU A 63 17.80 0.47 -12.96
C GLU A 63 17.68 -0.86 -13.71
N PHE A 64 16.76 -1.73 -13.30
CA PHE A 64 16.53 -3.02 -13.96
C PHE A 64 15.57 -2.91 -15.13
N CYS A 65 14.50 -2.12 -14.97
CA CYS A 65 13.47 -1.96 -15.99
C CYS A 65 12.70 -0.67 -15.76
N THR A 66 12.66 0.17 -16.79
CA THR A 66 11.75 1.32 -16.88
C THR A 66 10.75 1.06 -17.98
N HIS A 67 9.48 1.39 -17.74
CA HIS A 67 8.52 1.46 -18.82
C HIS A 67 8.68 2.79 -19.58
N LYS A 68 8.75 2.72 -20.91
CA LYS A 68 8.70 3.90 -21.78
C LYS A 68 7.35 3.93 -22.49
N ILE A 69 6.56 4.95 -22.18
CA ILE A 69 5.33 5.23 -22.93
C ILE A 69 5.77 5.80 -24.29
N LEU A 70 5.39 5.14 -25.38
CA LEU A 70 5.62 5.64 -26.72
C LEU A 70 4.58 6.71 -27.04
N MET A 71 5.02 7.84 -27.58
CA MET A 71 4.17 8.93 -28.04
C MET A 71 4.26 9.02 -29.57
N GLU A 72 3.22 9.54 -30.20
CA GLU A 72 3.23 9.86 -31.63
C GLU A 72 4.31 10.93 -31.91
N GLU A 73 4.92 10.90 -33.10
CA GLU A 73 6.06 11.78 -33.43
C GLU A 73 5.67 13.26 -33.47
N ASP A 74 4.41 13.55 -33.78
CA ASP A 74 3.80 14.87 -33.88
C ASP A 74 3.00 15.27 -32.63
N PHE A 75 3.10 14.50 -31.54
CA PHE A 75 2.39 14.81 -30.30
C PHE A 75 2.95 16.05 -29.59
N GLU A 76 2.09 17.04 -29.33
CA GLU A 76 2.38 18.19 -28.49
C GLU A 76 1.82 18.00 -27.08
N PRO A 77 2.62 18.21 -26.01
CA PRO A 77 2.11 18.09 -24.65
C PRO A 77 1.09 19.20 -24.34
N ALA A 78 0.04 18.85 -23.60
CA ALA A 78 -1.04 19.76 -23.26
C ALA A 78 -1.14 20.01 -21.76
N VAL A 79 -1.25 21.28 -21.37
CA VAL A 79 -1.52 21.68 -19.98
C VAL A 79 -3.01 21.79 -19.75
N GLN A 80 -3.52 21.02 -18.80
CA GLN A 80 -4.89 21.13 -18.33
C GLN A 80 -4.93 21.93 -17.02
N HIS A 81 -5.89 22.85 -16.94
CA HIS A 81 -6.12 23.59 -15.70
C HIS A 81 -6.49 22.62 -14.57
N GLN A 82 -5.90 22.84 -13.39
CA GLN A 82 -6.22 22.04 -12.21
C GLN A 82 -7.71 22.16 -11.90
N ARG A 83 -8.39 21.01 -11.79
CA ARG A 83 -9.82 20.98 -11.47
C ARG A 83 -10.03 21.40 -10.03
N MET A 84 -11.06 22.22 -9.79
CA MET A 84 -11.52 22.52 -8.45
C MET A 84 -12.07 21.25 -7.78
N VAL A 85 -11.59 20.98 -6.56
CA VAL A 85 -12.05 19.87 -5.74
C VAL A 85 -12.98 20.40 -4.65
N ASN A 86 -13.99 19.60 -4.26
CA ASN A 86 -14.83 19.94 -3.12
C ASN A 86 -13.97 20.13 -1.86
N PRO A 87 -14.06 21.29 -1.17
CA PRO A 87 -13.27 21.56 0.04
C PRO A 87 -13.39 20.47 1.10
N LYS A 88 -14.54 19.79 1.22
CA LYS A 88 -14.75 18.70 2.20
C LYS A 88 -13.84 17.49 1.99
N ILE A 89 -13.39 17.25 0.75
CA ILE A 89 -12.54 16.09 0.40
C ILE A 89 -11.07 16.52 0.26
N HIS A 90 -10.81 17.82 0.11
CA HIS A 90 -9.46 18.35 -0.11
C HIS A 90 -8.46 17.88 0.95
N ASP A 91 -8.82 17.94 2.23
CA ASP A 91 -7.92 17.54 3.32
C ASP A 91 -7.61 16.05 3.28
N VAL A 92 -8.58 15.20 2.92
CA VAL A 92 -8.38 13.76 2.77
C VAL A 92 -7.39 13.46 1.63
N ILE A 93 -7.55 14.13 0.49
CA ILE A 93 -6.63 13.99 -0.65
C ILE A 93 -5.23 14.43 -0.27
N LYS A 94 -5.10 15.58 0.41
CA LYS A 94 -3.80 16.09 0.85
C LYS A 94 -3.09 15.08 1.75
N GLN A 95 -3.79 14.48 2.71
CA GLN A 95 -3.21 13.45 3.57
C GLN A 95 -2.77 12.22 2.78
N GLU A 96 -3.55 11.80 1.79
CA GLU A 96 -3.17 10.64 0.96
C GLU A 96 -1.95 10.92 0.08
N VAL A 97 -1.89 12.10 -0.54
CA VAL A 97 -0.72 12.54 -1.33
C VAL A 97 0.54 12.57 -0.46
N ILE A 98 0.47 13.06 0.77
CA ILE A 98 1.60 13.06 1.71
C ILE A 98 2.07 11.62 1.99
N LYS A 99 1.15 10.68 2.25
CA LYS A 99 1.54 9.26 2.46
C LYS A 99 2.27 8.68 1.25
N LEU A 100 1.82 8.99 0.03
CA LEU A 100 2.46 8.50 -1.20
C LEU A 100 3.86 9.11 -1.38
N LEU A 101 4.03 10.39 -1.04
CA LEU A 101 5.34 11.08 -1.04
C LEU A 101 6.29 10.47 -0.01
N GLU A 102 5.84 10.27 1.23
CA GLU A 102 6.65 9.65 2.30
C GLU A 102 7.07 8.22 1.96
N ALA A 103 6.23 7.47 1.23
CA ALA A 103 6.57 6.14 0.73
C ALA A 103 7.47 6.15 -0.51
N GLY A 104 7.76 7.30 -1.11
CA GLY A 104 8.56 7.42 -2.33
C GLY A 104 7.89 6.85 -3.58
N LEU A 105 6.56 6.64 -3.56
CA LEU A 105 5.81 6.17 -4.73
C LEU A 105 5.54 7.27 -5.74
N ILE A 106 5.47 8.52 -5.28
CA ILE A 106 5.43 9.72 -6.10
C ILE A 106 6.52 10.68 -5.65
N TYR A 107 6.93 11.58 -6.54
CA TYR A 107 7.92 12.61 -6.27
C TYR A 107 7.55 13.89 -7.00
N PRO A 108 7.93 15.07 -6.47
CA PRO A 108 7.75 16.33 -7.19
C PRO A 108 8.65 16.35 -8.41
N ILE A 109 8.13 16.88 -9.52
CA ILE A 109 8.89 17.12 -10.74
C ILE A 109 9.04 18.63 -10.88
N SER A 110 10.27 19.13 -10.84
CA SER A 110 10.61 20.54 -11.05
C SER A 110 11.02 20.84 -12.49
N ASP A 111 11.55 19.85 -13.20
CA ASP A 111 12.28 20.04 -14.47
C ASP A 111 11.34 19.92 -15.68
N SER A 112 10.16 20.47 -15.50
CA SER A 112 9.23 20.71 -16.58
C SER A 112 9.70 21.98 -17.30
N PRO A 113 10.00 21.95 -18.61
CA PRO A 113 10.22 23.18 -19.39
C PRO A 113 8.94 24.04 -19.53
N TRP A 114 7.85 23.66 -18.85
CA TRP A 114 6.61 24.40 -18.65
C TRP A 114 6.72 25.35 -17.46
#